data_AF-A0A9E2Q7R0-F1
#
_entry.id   AF-A0A9E2Q7R0-F1
#
_cell.length_a   1.000
_cell.length_b   1.000
_cell.length_c   1.000
_cell.angle_alpha   90.00
_cell.angle_beta   90.00
_cell.angle_gamma   90.00
#
_symmetry.space_group_name_H-M   'P 1'
#
loop_
_entity.id
_entity.type
_entity.pdbx_description
1 polymer ?
#
loop_
_entity_poly.entity_id
_entity_poly.type
_entity_poly.pdbx_seq_one_letter_code
_entity_poly.pdbx_strand_id
1 'polypeptide(L)'
;MFTKSHDWRRWSGPRAEITAAIGLASEVLEQLSGVPSTTAVRITYSNQLTETLSDPGALDRTHFTDLRSIEDVWIDVKTDFAQWRLRARERDERAIDRRSDPEVGDRAPMSEPSSPAISAVSFRLGKDRIRAMQVSVEGSDRTSVEGLMGRLVAALNRSTEGPSNFSSEWVWVALFPFAIVALLLASYVVHAFNFAPIDGRYEWQEIVIPILSVAATICLFASTVWVFPKLELLDSGTRSRFRRFRALIFSGLGAIVAGIIATAVYAAML
;
A
#
# COMPACT_ATOMS: atom_id res chain seq x y z
N MET A 1 -1.14 22.15 25.79
CA MET A 1 -0.88 20.83 25.17
C MET A 1 -2.18 20.36 24.58
N PHE A 2 -2.20 20.06 23.29
CA PHE A 2 -3.39 19.63 22.55
C PHE A 2 -3.34 18.12 22.34
N THR A 3 -4.45 17.45 22.64
CA THR A 3 -4.60 16.01 22.43
C THR A 3 -5.82 15.78 21.55
N LYS A 4 -5.62 15.05 20.45
CA LYS A 4 -6.72 14.58 19.60
C LYS A 4 -6.71 13.06 19.61
N SER A 5 -7.88 12.44 19.71
CA SER A 5 -8.03 10.99 19.62
C SER A 5 -9.11 10.62 18.60
N HIS A 6 -8.95 9.46 18.00
CA HIS A 6 -9.93 8.85 17.12
C HIS A 6 -10.11 7.38 17.53
N ASP A 7 -11.36 6.99 17.73
CA ASP A 7 -11.74 5.67 18.24
C ASP A 7 -12.53 4.91 17.17
N TRP A 8 -12.12 3.66 16.91
CA TRP A 8 -12.88 2.71 16.10
C TRP A 8 -13.59 1.73 17.02
N ARG A 9 -14.93 1.71 16.94
CA ARG A 9 -15.76 0.69 17.63
C ARG A 9 -15.53 -0.71 17.09
N ARG A 10 -15.21 -0.82 15.80
CA ARG A 10 -14.82 -2.05 15.12
C ARG A 10 -13.66 -1.71 14.20
N TRP A 11 -12.54 -2.40 14.35
CA TRP A 11 -11.39 -2.28 13.48
C TRP A 11 -10.88 -3.69 13.18
N SER A 12 -10.71 -4.00 11.90
CA SER A 12 -10.29 -5.31 11.41
C SER A 12 -9.25 -5.19 10.30
N GLY A 13 -8.50 -4.07 10.32
CA GLY A 13 -7.44 -3.84 9.35
C GLY A 13 -6.29 -4.84 9.52
N PRO A 14 -5.48 -5.07 8.47
CA PRO A 14 -4.33 -5.93 8.58
C PRO A 14 -3.23 -5.26 9.42
N ARG A 15 -2.40 -6.07 10.09
CA ARG A 15 -1.26 -5.61 10.91
C ARG A 15 -0.34 -4.66 10.15
N ALA A 16 -0.14 -4.90 8.86
CA ALA A 16 0.66 -4.06 7.98
C ALA A 16 0.24 -2.58 7.98
N GLU A 17 -1.04 -2.27 8.18
CA GLU A 17 -1.51 -0.87 8.24
C GLU A 17 -1.15 -0.21 9.57
N ILE A 18 -1.09 -0.97 10.66
CA ILE A 18 -0.60 -0.46 11.95
C ILE A 18 0.89 -0.14 11.80
N THR A 19 1.68 -1.06 11.25
CA THR A 19 3.11 -0.85 10.99
C THR A 19 3.34 0.34 10.04
N ALA A 20 2.53 0.48 9.01
CA ALA A 20 2.58 1.63 8.10
C ALA A 20 2.20 2.95 8.79
N ALA A 21 1.17 2.95 9.65
CA ALA A 21 0.78 4.12 10.41
C ALA A 21 1.84 4.54 11.44
N ILE A 22 2.52 3.57 12.08
CA ILE A 22 3.66 3.82 12.97
C ILE A 22 4.82 4.42 12.19
N GLY A 23 5.16 3.86 11.02
CA GLY A 23 6.20 4.41 10.15
C GLY A 23 5.90 5.85 9.73
N LEU A 24 4.65 6.14 9.37
CA LEU A 24 4.21 7.51 9.05
C LEU A 24 4.31 8.45 10.25
N ALA A 25 3.90 8.00 11.45
CA ALA A 25 3.99 8.78 12.68
C ALA A 25 5.46 9.11 13.01
N SER A 26 6.33 8.10 12.92
CA SER A 26 7.77 8.21 13.13
C SER A 26 8.41 9.21 12.16
N GLU A 27 8.14 9.08 10.86
CA GLU A 27 8.64 9.99 9.82
C GLU A 27 8.20 11.45 10.07
N VAL A 28 6.92 11.66 10.39
CA VAL A 28 6.40 13.02 10.65
C VAL A 28 6.98 13.61 11.93
N LEU A 29 7.13 12.83 13.00
CA LEU A 29 7.76 13.27 14.24
C LEU A 29 9.22 13.68 14.00
N GLU A 30 9.97 12.88 13.23
CA GLU A 30 11.37 13.18 12.87
C GLU A 30 11.48 14.42 11.99
N GLN A 31 10.60 14.57 11.00
CA GLN A 31 10.57 15.73 10.12
C GLN A 31 10.29 17.03 10.89
N LEU A 32 9.35 16.99 11.84
CA LEU A 32 8.95 18.18 12.60
C LEU A 32 9.91 18.55 13.73
N SER A 33 10.53 17.56 14.37
CA SER A 33 11.42 17.80 15.51
C SER A 33 12.90 17.87 15.13
N GLY A 34 13.29 17.31 13.97
CA GLY A 34 14.69 17.11 13.62
C GLY A 34 15.41 16.08 14.50
N VAL A 35 14.66 15.34 15.32
CA VAL A 35 15.17 14.39 16.32
C VAL A 35 14.64 12.99 15.98
N PRO A 36 15.47 11.93 16.06
CA PRO A 36 15.02 10.56 15.87
C PRO A 36 13.84 10.21 16.78
N SER A 37 12.86 9.52 16.22
CA SER A 37 11.73 9.00 16.96
C SER A 37 12.09 7.65 17.59
N THR A 38 11.51 7.38 18.75
CA THR A 38 11.57 6.08 19.43
C THR A 38 10.17 5.50 19.47
N THR A 39 10.08 4.19 19.25
CA THR A 39 8.82 3.46 19.34
C THR A 39 8.92 2.46 20.48
N ALA A 40 7.94 2.47 21.38
CA ALA A 40 7.80 1.48 22.44
C ALA A 40 6.49 0.73 22.23
N VAL A 41 6.57 -0.58 22.02
CA VAL A 41 5.43 -1.48 21.93
C VAL A 41 5.26 -2.13 23.31
N ARG A 42 4.12 -1.93 23.94
CA ARG A 42 3.73 -2.60 25.18
C ARG A 42 2.58 -3.57 24.87
N ILE A 43 2.80 -4.84 25.16
CA ILE A 43 1.81 -5.90 24.98
C ILE A 43 1.36 -6.34 26.37
N THR A 44 0.05 -6.25 26.63
CA THR A 44 -0.58 -6.76 27.84
C THR A 44 -1.33 -8.04 27.51
N TYR A 45 -0.93 -9.14 28.14
CA TYR A 45 -1.56 -10.44 27.99
C TYR A 45 -2.70 -10.62 29.01
N SER A 46 -3.62 -11.57 28.76
CA SER A 46 -4.80 -11.84 29.59
C SER A 46 -4.44 -12.32 31.00
N ASN A 47 -3.21 -12.82 31.20
CA ASN A 47 -2.66 -13.15 32.52
C ASN A 47 -2.03 -11.92 33.22
N GLN A 48 -2.25 -10.71 32.72
CA GLN A 48 -1.68 -9.44 33.19
C GLN A 48 -0.15 -9.33 33.04
N LEU A 49 0.50 -10.27 32.33
CA LEU A 49 1.90 -10.11 31.98
C LEU A 49 2.03 -8.94 30.98
N THR A 50 2.98 -8.06 31.22
CA THR A 50 3.25 -6.90 30.36
C THR A 50 4.65 -7.02 29.80
N GLU A 51 4.77 -7.03 28.48
CA GLU A 51 6.04 -7.03 27.76
C GLU A 51 6.24 -5.68 27.09
N THR A 52 7.43 -5.09 27.22
CA THR A 52 7.77 -3.81 26.57
C THR A 52 8.95 -4.03 25.63
N LEU A 53 8.76 -3.68 24.36
CA LEU A 53 9.67 -3.91 23.26
C LEU A 53 9.98 -2.57 22.60
N SER A 54 11.26 -2.32 22.28
CA SER A 54 11.69 -1.09 21.60
C SER A 54 11.70 -1.22 20.07
N ASP A 55 11.40 -2.40 19.54
CA ASP A 55 11.37 -2.69 18.10
C ASP A 55 9.91 -2.74 17.60
N PRO A 56 9.48 -1.81 16.72
CA PRO A 56 8.14 -1.86 16.13
C PRO A 56 7.90 -3.13 15.30
N GLY A 57 8.96 -3.73 14.74
CA GLY A 57 8.89 -5.01 14.03
C GLY A 57 8.58 -6.20 14.93
N ALA A 58 8.56 -6.03 16.25
CA ALA A 58 8.20 -7.10 17.17
C ALA A 58 6.74 -7.56 17.00
N LEU A 59 5.85 -6.70 16.49
CA LEU A 59 4.46 -7.04 16.16
C LEU A 59 4.35 -8.06 15.02
N ASP A 60 5.29 -8.04 14.09
CA ASP A 60 5.32 -9.00 12.98
C ASP A 60 5.88 -10.35 13.44
N ARG A 61 6.74 -10.35 14.48
CA ARG A 61 7.31 -11.55 15.07
C ARG A 61 6.39 -12.22 16.09
N THR A 62 5.42 -11.50 16.67
CA THR A 62 4.48 -12.09 17.63
C THR A 62 3.51 -13.04 16.91
N HIS A 63 3.64 -14.34 17.22
CA HIS A 63 2.98 -15.43 16.52
C HIS A 63 1.44 -15.34 16.63
N PHE A 64 0.72 -15.78 15.59
CA PHE A 64 -0.75 -15.68 15.51
C PHE A 64 -1.49 -16.40 16.64
N THR A 65 -0.88 -17.42 17.23
CA THR A 65 -1.44 -18.19 18.35
C THR A 65 -1.55 -17.37 19.64
N ASP A 66 -0.68 -16.38 19.85
CA ASP A 66 -0.67 -15.54 21.05
C ASP A 66 -1.68 -14.38 21.01
N LEU A 67 -2.29 -14.11 19.84
CA LEU A 67 -3.30 -13.05 19.71
C LEU A 67 -4.53 -13.27 20.59
N ARG A 68 -4.89 -14.54 20.87
CA ARG A 68 -6.04 -14.84 21.74
C ARG A 68 -5.77 -14.47 23.20
N SER A 69 -4.51 -14.58 23.61
CA SER A 69 -4.02 -14.20 24.94
C SER A 69 -3.65 -12.72 25.05
N ILE A 70 -3.60 -11.96 23.95
CA ILE A 70 -3.37 -10.52 24.03
C ILE A 70 -4.69 -9.82 24.41
N GLU A 71 -4.63 -9.03 25.47
CA GLU A 71 -5.76 -8.24 25.96
C GLU A 71 -5.71 -6.81 25.40
N ASP A 72 -4.50 -6.23 25.38
CA ASP A 72 -4.28 -4.86 24.95
C ASP A 72 -2.88 -4.73 24.32
N VAL A 73 -2.77 -3.95 23.25
CA VAL A 73 -1.49 -3.57 22.63
C VAL A 73 -1.42 -2.06 22.59
N TRP A 74 -0.39 -1.50 23.21
CA TRP A 74 -0.09 -0.08 23.23
C TRP A 74 1.19 0.17 22.46
N ILE A 75 1.19 1.18 21.61
CA ILE A 75 2.34 1.53 20.79
C ILE A 75 2.53 3.03 20.94
N ASP A 76 3.58 3.42 21.64
CA ASP A 76 3.93 4.82 21.85
C ASP A 76 5.08 5.18 20.91
N VAL A 77 4.86 6.17 20.04
CA VAL A 77 5.91 6.80 19.23
C VAL A 77 6.19 8.18 19.82
N LYS A 78 7.42 8.38 20.29
CA LYS A 78 7.84 9.62 20.99
C LYS A 78 9.17 10.10 20.44
N THR A 79 9.37 11.41 20.44
CA THR A 79 10.67 11.99 20.11
C THR A 79 11.66 11.79 21.27
N ASP A 80 12.84 11.21 21.01
CA ASP A 80 13.83 10.96 22.06
C ASP A 80 14.77 12.16 22.27
N PHE A 81 14.23 13.18 22.91
CA PHE A 81 14.99 14.39 23.25
C PHE A 81 16.13 14.12 24.24
N ALA A 82 16.00 13.11 25.11
CA ALA A 82 17.03 12.77 26.08
C ALA A 82 18.27 12.22 25.37
N GLN A 83 18.09 11.23 24.50
CA GLN A 83 19.18 10.67 23.71
C GLN A 83 19.75 11.69 22.71
N TRP A 84 18.90 12.54 22.13
CA TRP A 84 19.37 13.61 21.25
C TRP A 84 20.25 14.61 21.99
N ARG A 85 19.86 15.07 23.19
CA ARG A 85 20.67 16.00 23.99
C ARG A 85 22.02 15.41 24.36
N LEU A 86 22.07 14.12 24.68
CA LEU A 86 23.33 13.40 24.94
C LEU A 86 24.23 13.41 23.69
N ARG A 87 23.67 13.07 22.52
CA ARG A 87 24.44 13.06 21.26
C ARG A 87 24.87 14.45 20.79
N ALA A 88 24.03 15.46 21.02
CA ALA A 88 24.34 16.86 20.72
C ALA A 88 25.53 17.32 21.59
N ARG A 89 25.47 17.03 22.90
CA ARG A 89 26.55 17.33 23.83
C ARG A 89 27.86 16.62 23.47
N GLU A 90 27.82 15.32 23.14
CA GLU A 90 29.01 14.59 22.69
C GLU A 90 29.61 15.19 21.40
N ARG A 91 28.78 15.68 20.47
CA ARG A 91 29.26 16.35 19.26
C ARG A 91 29.89 17.69 19.56
N ASP A 92 29.29 18.48 20.45
CA ASP A 92 29.83 19.77 20.86
C ASP A 92 31.16 19.59 21.60
N GLU A 93 31.27 18.62 22.50
CA GLU A 93 32.53 18.26 23.18
C GLU A 93 33.61 17.86 22.15
N ARG A 94 33.29 17.00 21.18
CA ARG A 94 34.22 16.65 20.08
C ARG A 94 34.55 17.84 19.17
N ALA A 95 33.65 18.80 19.01
CA ALA A 95 33.89 20.00 18.22
C ALA A 95 34.83 20.97 18.94
N ILE A 96 34.69 21.10 20.27
CA ILE A 96 35.60 21.86 21.13
C ILE A 96 37.00 21.24 21.08
N ASP A 97 37.11 19.91 21.24
CA ASP A 97 38.40 19.22 21.15
C ASP A 97 39.11 19.44 19.81
N ARG A 98 38.35 19.52 18.70
CA ARG A 98 38.89 19.83 17.37
C ARG A 98 39.21 21.31 17.14
N ARG A 99 38.53 22.24 17.81
CA ARG A 99 38.82 23.69 17.73
C ARG A 99 40.16 24.07 18.38
N SER A 100 40.73 23.18 19.19
CA SER A 100 42.12 23.24 19.63
C SER A 100 43.11 23.23 18.47
N ASP A 101 42.67 22.83 17.27
CA ASP A 101 43.43 22.84 16.03
C ASP A 101 43.14 24.15 15.26
N PRO A 102 44.11 25.09 15.15
CA PRO A 102 43.88 26.46 14.69
C PRO A 102 43.45 26.61 13.22
N GLU A 103 43.44 25.54 12.42
CA GLU A 103 43.01 25.55 11.01
C GLU A 103 41.52 25.25 10.78
N VAL A 104 40.76 24.80 11.80
CA VAL A 104 39.35 24.43 11.61
C VAL A 104 38.45 25.64 11.85
N GLY A 105 38.16 26.36 10.76
CA GLY A 105 37.29 27.54 10.73
C GLY A 105 35.92 27.34 11.41
N ASP A 106 35.39 28.45 11.93
CA ASP A 106 34.16 28.56 12.71
C ASP A 106 32.98 27.78 12.12
N ARG A 107 32.73 26.59 12.65
CA ARG A 107 31.42 25.93 12.48
C ARG A 107 30.44 26.57 13.44
N ALA A 108 29.32 27.04 12.90
CA ALA A 108 28.23 27.60 13.68
C ALA A 108 27.71 26.58 14.71
N PRO A 109 27.40 27.02 15.94
CA PRO A 109 26.79 26.15 16.94
C PRO A 109 25.48 25.58 16.40
N MET A 110 25.20 24.33 16.72
CA MET A 110 23.98 23.66 16.31
C MET A 110 22.80 24.37 16.97
N SER A 111 21.88 24.92 16.18
CA SER A 111 20.69 25.59 16.68
C SER A 111 19.90 24.61 17.56
N GLU A 112 19.53 25.02 18.77
CA GLU A 112 18.66 24.22 19.61
C GLU A 112 17.34 23.95 18.86
N PRO A 113 16.87 22.69 18.77
CA PRO A 113 15.66 22.38 18.05
C PRO A 113 14.51 23.12 18.73
N SER A 114 13.72 23.83 17.91
CA SER A 114 12.48 24.44 18.36
C SER A 114 11.60 23.39 19.06
N SER A 115 10.94 23.79 20.15
CA SER A 115 9.99 22.94 20.88
C SER A 115 9.08 22.18 19.90
N PRO A 116 8.96 20.86 20.04
CA PRO A 116 8.30 20.04 19.04
C PRO A 116 6.82 20.41 18.91
N ALA A 117 6.37 20.57 17.66
CA ALA A 117 4.95 20.78 17.36
C ALA A 117 4.09 19.57 17.78
N ILE A 118 4.67 18.36 17.74
CA ILE A 118 4.04 17.09 18.11
C ILE A 118 4.99 16.34 19.06
N SER A 119 4.49 15.92 20.22
CA SER A 119 5.28 15.29 21.29
C SER A 119 5.15 13.77 21.32
N ALA A 120 3.97 13.24 20.99
CA ALA A 120 3.71 11.81 21.07
C ALA A 120 2.56 11.38 20.15
N VAL A 121 2.65 10.15 19.68
CA VAL A 121 1.54 9.43 19.03
C VAL A 121 1.38 8.11 19.76
N SER A 122 0.15 7.75 20.13
CA SER A 122 -0.13 6.43 20.70
C SER A 122 -1.18 5.68 19.88
N PHE A 123 -0.95 4.39 19.68
CA PHE A 123 -1.91 3.46 19.11
C PHE A 123 -2.27 2.46 20.19
N ARG A 124 -3.56 2.22 20.38
CA ARG A 124 -4.09 1.23 21.31
C ARG A 124 -5.00 0.27 20.58
N LEU A 125 -4.74 -1.02 20.71
CA LEU A 125 -5.59 -2.08 20.21
C LEU A 125 -6.09 -2.91 21.39
N GLY A 126 -7.36 -2.71 21.74
CA GLY A 126 -8.00 -3.41 22.84
C GLY A 126 -8.92 -4.52 22.35
N LYS A 127 -9.00 -5.61 23.12
CA LYS A 127 -10.02 -6.66 22.95
C LYS A 127 -11.42 -6.20 23.38
N ASP A 128 -11.52 -5.04 24.02
CA ASP A 128 -12.78 -4.53 24.54
C ASP A 128 -13.76 -4.20 23.41
N ARG A 129 -15.01 -4.66 23.55
CA ARG A 129 -16.07 -4.51 22.53
C ARG A 129 -16.46 -3.05 22.29
N ILE A 130 -16.03 -2.15 23.17
CA ILE A 130 -16.36 -0.73 23.14
C ILE A 130 -15.40 0.04 22.21
N ARG A 131 -14.11 -0.34 22.17
CA ARG A 131 -13.06 0.32 21.38
C ARG A 131 -12.06 -0.73 20.87
N ALA A 132 -12.23 -1.15 19.63
CA ALA A 132 -11.34 -2.11 18.99
C ALA A 132 -9.96 -1.50 18.69
N MET A 133 -9.93 -0.22 18.32
CA MET A 133 -8.71 0.53 18.09
C MET A 133 -8.89 1.99 18.50
N GLN A 134 -7.83 2.60 19.03
CA GLN A 134 -7.75 4.01 19.33
C GLN A 134 -6.40 4.55 18.87
N VAL A 135 -6.41 5.71 18.23
CA VAL A 135 -5.19 6.49 17.97
C VAL A 135 -5.31 7.82 18.68
N SER A 136 -4.24 8.24 19.34
CA SER A 136 -4.14 9.58 19.91
C SER A 136 -2.86 10.27 19.48
N VAL A 137 -2.95 11.56 19.25
CA VAL A 137 -1.83 12.43 18.88
C VAL A 137 -1.80 13.58 19.86
N GLU A 138 -0.62 13.84 20.41
CA GLU A 138 -0.37 14.88 21.41
C GLU A 138 0.70 15.84 20.89
N GLY A 139 0.47 17.15 21.07
CA GLY A 139 1.40 18.18 20.58
C GLY A 139 1.16 19.57 21.16
N SER A 140 2.10 20.48 20.86
CA SER A 140 2.03 21.88 21.26
C SER A 140 1.26 22.74 20.24
N ASP A 141 1.23 22.35 18.97
CA ASP A 141 0.50 23.01 17.89
C ASP A 141 -0.72 22.20 17.44
N ARG A 142 -1.89 22.84 17.52
CA ARG A 142 -3.18 22.25 17.12
C ARG A 142 -3.20 21.86 15.63
N THR A 143 -2.63 22.67 14.75
CA THR A 143 -2.69 22.43 13.29
C THR A 143 -1.89 21.18 12.93
N SER A 144 -0.70 21.05 13.50
CA SER A 144 0.15 19.86 13.36
C SER A 144 -0.53 18.60 13.90
N VAL A 145 -1.16 18.67 15.08
CA VAL A 145 -1.91 17.55 15.67
C VAL A 145 -3.08 17.13 14.79
N GLU A 146 -3.87 18.08 14.27
CA GLU A 146 -5.00 17.78 13.40
C GLU A 146 -4.55 17.20 12.04
N GLY A 147 -3.47 17.74 11.46
CA GLY A 147 -2.90 17.26 10.21
C GLY A 147 -2.34 15.84 10.31
N LEU A 148 -1.58 15.53 11.37
CA LEU A 148 -1.08 14.17 11.59
C LEU A 148 -2.21 13.19 11.87
N MET A 149 -3.18 13.56 12.72
CA MET A 149 -4.34 12.71 12.98
C MET A 149 -5.10 12.38 11.69
N GLY A 150 -5.32 13.35 10.80
CA GLY A 150 -5.97 13.12 9.51
C GLY A 150 -5.21 12.12 8.62
N ARG A 151 -3.87 12.21 8.58
CA ARG A 151 -3.02 11.27 7.83
C ARG A 151 -3.05 9.86 8.42
N LEU A 152 -3.00 9.74 9.75
CA LEU A 152 -3.05 8.45 10.45
C LEU A 152 -4.41 7.77 10.27
N VAL A 153 -5.50 8.51 10.44
CA VAL A 153 -6.84 7.99 10.20
C VAL A 153 -7.01 7.57 8.74
N ALA A 154 -6.52 8.36 7.78
CA ALA A 154 -6.55 7.99 6.36
C ALA A 154 -5.73 6.73 6.06
N ALA A 155 -4.55 6.57 6.66
CA ALA A 155 -3.73 5.37 6.52
C ALA A 155 -4.46 4.14 7.10
N LEU A 156 -5.00 4.25 8.31
CA LEU A 156 -5.70 3.14 8.98
C LEU A 156 -7.03 2.79 8.33
N ASN A 157 -7.76 3.78 7.78
CA ASN A 157 -9.03 3.55 7.10
C ASN A 157 -8.88 2.98 5.69
N ARG A 158 -7.69 3.08 5.08
CA ARG A 158 -7.43 2.57 3.72
C ARG A 158 -7.72 1.07 3.59
N SER A 159 -7.69 0.32 4.69
CA SER A 159 -8.04 -1.10 4.72
C SER A 159 -9.49 -1.40 5.10
N THR A 160 -10.15 -0.52 5.87
CA THR A 160 -11.57 -0.70 6.24
C THR A 160 -12.53 -0.38 5.11
N GLU A 161 -12.13 0.50 4.19
CA GLU A 161 -12.93 0.83 3.01
C GLU A 161 -12.88 -0.27 1.93
N GLY A 162 -12.10 -1.34 2.15
CA GLY A 162 -11.74 -2.29 1.11
C GLY A 162 -11.00 -1.58 -0.04
N PRO A 163 -10.56 -2.30 -1.07
CA PRO A 163 -10.06 -1.64 -2.27
C PRO A 163 -11.16 -0.73 -2.82
N SER A 164 -10.98 0.59 -2.70
CA SER A 164 -11.76 1.60 -3.42
C SER A 164 -11.45 1.60 -4.92
N ASN A 165 -10.95 0.48 -5.46
CA ASN A 165 -10.89 0.16 -6.88
C ASN A 165 -12.31 -0.06 -7.47
N PHE A 166 -13.28 0.75 -7.06
CA PHE A 166 -14.41 1.11 -7.88
C PHE A 166 -13.90 2.00 -9.03
N SER A 167 -13.19 1.41 -10.00
CA SER A 167 -13.25 1.91 -11.39
C SER A 167 -12.71 0.93 -12.43
N SER A 168 -11.76 0.03 -12.11
CA SER A 168 -11.16 -0.81 -13.17
C SER A 168 -11.96 -2.08 -13.48
N GLU A 169 -12.53 -2.77 -12.48
CA GLU A 169 -13.28 -4.01 -12.73
C GLU A 169 -14.59 -3.75 -13.49
N TRP A 170 -15.28 -2.64 -13.20
CA TRP A 170 -16.47 -2.23 -13.95
C TRP A 170 -16.17 -1.83 -15.40
N VAL A 171 -15.01 -1.22 -15.65
CA VAL A 171 -14.56 -0.93 -17.02
C VAL A 171 -14.37 -2.22 -17.81
N TRP A 172 -13.83 -3.28 -17.20
CA TRP A 172 -13.68 -4.59 -17.85
C TRP A 172 -15.01 -5.33 -18.01
N VAL A 173 -15.89 -5.28 -17.01
CA VAL A 173 -17.25 -5.84 -17.09
C VAL A 173 -18.09 -5.12 -18.15
N ALA A 174 -17.87 -3.83 -18.36
CA ALA A 174 -18.49 -3.06 -19.44
C ALA A 174 -17.83 -3.30 -20.81
N LEU A 175 -16.50 -3.46 -20.88
CA LEU A 175 -15.78 -3.72 -22.14
C LEU A 175 -16.04 -5.12 -22.70
N PHE A 176 -16.28 -6.12 -21.85
CA PHE A 176 -16.51 -7.50 -22.26
C PHE A 176 -17.70 -7.68 -23.22
N PRO A 177 -18.93 -7.17 -22.92
CA PRO A 177 -20.04 -7.26 -23.86
C PRO A 177 -19.78 -6.44 -25.14
N PHE A 178 -19.07 -5.31 -25.06
CA PHE A 178 -18.70 -4.54 -26.25
C PHE A 178 -17.74 -5.30 -27.17
N ALA A 179 -16.76 -6.02 -26.62
CA ALA A 179 -15.84 -6.85 -27.40
C ALA A 179 -16.57 -8.02 -28.08
N ILE A 180 -17.51 -8.68 -27.39
CA ILE A 180 -18.35 -9.73 -27.97
C ILE A 180 -19.21 -9.17 -29.10
N VAL A 181 -19.89 -8.04 -28.87
CA VAL A 181 -20.72 -7.38 -29.89
C VAL A 181 -19.88 -6.99 -31.10
N ALA A 182 -18.69 -6.41 -30.89
CA ALA A 182 -17.79 -6.03 -31.99
C ALA A 182 -17.32 -7.25 -32.80
N LEU A 183 -16.98 -8.37 -32.15
CA LEU A 183 -16.63 -9.63 -32.80
C LEU A 183 -17.80 -10.19 -33.63
N LEU A 184 -19.00 -10.21 -33.07
CA LEU A 184 -20.21 -10.64 -33.78
C LEU A 184 -20.52 -9.73 -34.98
N LEU A 185 -20.34 -8.42 -34.82
CA LEU A 185 -20.59 -7.44 -35.88
C LEU A 185 -19.56 -7.55 -37.01
N ALA A 186 -18.28 -7.76 -36.67
CA ALA A 186 -17.22 -8.02 -37.65
C ALA A 186 -17.51 -9.31 -38.46
N SER A 187 -17.94 -10.39 -37.78
CA SER A 187 -18.36 -11.63 -38.43
C SER A 187 -19.55 -11.40 -39.36
N TYR A 188 -20.55 -10.62 -38.92
CA TYR A 188 -21.71 -10.29 -39.74
C TYR A 188 -21.35 -9.45 -40.97
N VAL A 189 -20.46 -8.47 -40.82
CA VAL A 189 -19.99 -7.63 -41.94
C VAL A 189 -19.27 -8.46 -43.00
N VAL A 190 -18.39 -9.39 -42.60
CA VAL A 190 -17.72 -10.30 -43.55
C VAL A 190 -18.75 -11.13 -44.35
N HIS A 191 -19.81 -11.62 -43.69
CA HIS A 191 -20.92 -12.32 -44.37
C HIS A 191 -21.75 -11.41 -45.26
N ALA A 192 -22.18 -10.25 -44.76
CA ALA A 192 -23.11 -9.36 -45.46
C ALA A 192 -22.51 -8.77 -46.75
N PHE A 193 -21.20 -8.58 -46.77
CA PHE A 193 -20.51 -8.03 -47.93
C PHE A 193 -19.92 -9.10 -48.87
N ASN A 194 -20.19 -10.39 -48.63
CA ASN A 194 -19.70 -11.50 -49.46
C ASN A 194 -18.20 -11.39 -49.78
N PHE A 195 -17.37 -11.00 -48.79
CA PHE A 195 -15.92 -10.86 -49.00
C PHE A 195 -15.20 -12.21 -49.23
N ALA A 196 -15.93 -13.32 -49.38
CA ALA A 196 -15.43 -14.56 -49.98
C ALA A 196 -16.57 -15.30 -50.70
N PRO A 197 -16.34 -15.77 -51.94
CA PRO A 197 -15.97 -17.17 -52.09
C PRO A 197 -14.82 -17.35 -53.08
N ILE A 198 -13.77 -18.08 -52.69
CA ILE A 198 -12.77 -18.54 -53.67
C ILE A 198 -12.92 -20.03 -54.04
N ASP A 199 -13.42 -20.95 -53.19
CA ASP A 199 -13.42 -22.38 -53.59
C ASP A 199 -14.48 -23.32 -52.94
N GLY A 200 -15.58 -22.80 -52.37
CA GLY A 200 -16.71 -23.66 -51.94
C GLY A 200 -16.42 -24.67 -50.81
N ARG A 201 -15.33 -24.51 -50.06
CA ARG A 201 -14.93 -25.40 -48.95
C ARG A 201 -15.07 -24.78 -47.53
N TYR A 202 -15.85 -23.72 -47.38
CA TYR A 202 -15.74 -22.79 -46.23
C TYR A 202 -16.79 -22.90 -45.11
N GLU A 203 -17.84 -23.72 -45.23
CA GLU A 203 -18.97 -23.68 -44.28
C GLU A 203 -18.58 -23.94 -42.80
N TRP A 204 -17.56 -24.77 -42.55
CA TRP A 204 -17.15 -25.05 -41.17
C TRP A 204 -16.26 -23.95 -40.57
N GLN A 205 -15.48 -23.22 -41.39
CA GLN A 205 -14.59 -22.16 -40.91
C GLN A 205 -15.39 -20.95 -40.43
N GLU A 206 -16.54 -20.69 -41.05
CA GLU A 206 -17.50 -19.65 -40.68
C GLU A 206 -18.08 -19.85 -39.28
N ILE A 207 -18.18 -21.09 -38.80
CA ILE A 207 -18.67 -21.42 -37.46
C ILE A 207 -17.52 -21.52 -36.46
N VAL A 208 -16.39 -22.12 -36.86
CA VAL A 208 -15.28 -22.42 -35.96
C VAL A 208 -14.49 -21.18 -35.56
N ILE A 209 -14.29 -20.21 -36.46
CA ILE A 209 -13.52 -18.98 -36.16
C ILE A 209 -14.21 -18.11 -35.10
N PRO A 210 -15.52 -17.79 -35.17
CA PRO A 210 -16.19 -17.03 -34.12
C PRO A 210 -16.21 -17.76 -32.78
N ILE A 211 -16.45 -19.08 -32.78
CA ILE A 211 -16.47 -19.89 -31.56
C ILE A 211 -15.09 -19.91 -30.89
N LEU A 212 -14.02 -20.12 -31.66
CA LEU A 212 -12.65 -20.05 -31.14
C LEU A 212 -12.30 -18.65 -30.64
N SER A 213 -12.77 -17.59 -31.30
CA SER A 213 -12.53 -16.20 -30.87
C SER A 213 -13.23 -15.90 -29.54
N VAL A 214 -14.47 -16.33 -29.38
CA VAL A 214 -15.22 -16.20 -28.12
C VAL A 214 -14.57 -17.04 -27.02
N ALA A 215 -14.20 -18.29 -27.32
CA ALA A 215 -13.52 -19.17 -26.38
C ALA A 215 -12.16 -18.64 -25.94
N ALA A 216 -11.36 -18.10 -26.87
CA ALA A 216 -10.08 -17.45 -26.56
C ALA A 216 -10.27 -16.19 -25.71
N THR A 217 -11.29 -15.38 -26.01
CA THR A 217 -11.63 -14.19 -25.22
C THR A 217 -12.06 -14.56 -23.80
N ILE A 218 -12.89 -15.60 -23.65
CA ILE A 218 -13.30 -16.13 -22.34
C ILE A 218 -12.11 -16.72 -21.58
N CYS A 219 -11.23 -17.49 -22.24
CA CYS A 219 -10.04 -18.05 -21.61
C CYS A 219 -9.05 -16.97 -21.17
N LEU A 220 -8.86 -15.93 -21.99
CA LEU A 220 -8.06 -14.77 -21.63
C LEU A 220 -8.68 -14.05 -20.43
N PHE A 221 -9.99 -13.80 -20.43
CA PHE A 221 -10.69 -13.20 -19.31
C PHE A 221 -10.55 -14.03 -18.02
N ALA A 222 -10.86 -15.33 -18.10
CA ALA A 222 -10.74 -16.25 -16.97
C ALA A 222 -9.30 -16.30 -16.46
N SER A 223 -8.30 -16.39 -17.34
CA SER A 223 -6.89 -16.37 -16.93
C SER A 223 -6.51 -15.06 -16.25
N THR A 224 -7.07 -13.94 -16.70
CA THR A 224 -6.82 -12.62 -16.09
C THR A 224 -7.41 -12.58 -14.67
N VAL A 225 -8.66 -13.02 -14.49
CA VAL A 225 -9.31 -13.09 -13.17
C VAL A 225 -8.61 -14.09 -12.24
N TRP A 226 -8.15 -15.23 -12.76
CA TRP A 226 -7.58 -16.33 -11.98
C TRP A 226 -6.10 -16.12 -11.63
N VAL A 227 -5.31 -15.49 -12.52
CA VAL A 227 -3.90 -15.14 -12.31
C VAL A 227 -3.74 -13.92 -11.40
N PHE A 228 -4.82 -13.20 -11.09
CA PHE A 228 -4.82 -12.09 -10.14
C PHE A 228 -5.41 -12.47 -8.78
N PRO A 229 -4.72 -13.24 -7.92
CA PRO A 229 -5.03 -13.19 -6.51
C PRO A 229 -4.83 -11.75 -6.04
N LYS A 230 -5.73 -11.25 -5.19
CA LYS A 230 -5.72 -9.86 -4.69
C LYS A 230 -4.32 -9.52 -4.19
N LEU A 231 -3.65 -8.59 -4.88
CA LEU A 231 -2.29 -8.08 -4.59
C LEU A 231 -2.11 -7.55 -3.15
N GLU A 232 -3.22 -7.39 -2.43
CA GLU A 232 -3.29 -6.93 -1.06
C GLU A 232 -2.78 -7.97 -0.04
N LEU A 233 -2.69 -9.25 -0.42
CA LEU A 233 -2.11 -10.32 0.42
C LEU A 233 -0.59 -10.47 0.27
N LEU A 234 0.04 -9.74 -0.65
CA LEU A 234 1.48 -9.84 -0.91
C LEU A 234 2.25 -8.75 -0.18
N ASP A 235 3.33 -9.17 0.47
CA ASP A 235 4.24 -8.32 1.23
C ASP A 235 4.83 -7.19 0.38
N SER A 236 5.18 -6.07 1.02
CA SER A 236 5.49 -4.80 0.35
C SER A 236 6.62 -4.89 -0.68
N GLY A 237 7.65 -5.72 -0.44
CA GLY A 237 8.76 -5.97 -1.37
C GLY A 237 8.37 -6.78 -2.61
N THR A 238 7.38 -7.67 -2.50
CA THR A 238 6.84 -8.46 -3.62
C THR A 238 5.92 -7.67 -4.54
N ARG A 239 5.34 -6.55 -4.07
CA ARG A 239 4.47 -5.68 -4.89
C ARG A 239 5.18 -5.09 -6.12
N SER A 240 6.48 -4.74 -6.02
CA SER A 240 7.21 -4.14 -7.15
C SER A 240 7.49 -5.17 -8.26
N ARG A 241 7.83 -6.41 -7.89
CA ARG A 241 8.05 -7.53 -8.82
C ARG A 241 6.76 -7.91 -9.53
N PHE A 242 5.64 -7.95 -8.79
CA PHE A 242 4.33 -8.22 -9.37
C PHE A 242 3.85 -7.11 -10.31
N ARG A 243 4.17 -5.84 -10.03
CA ARG A 243 3.87 -4.71 -10.93
C ARG A 243 4.63 -4.82 -12.24
N ARG A 244 5.91 -5.22 -12.20
CA ARG A 244 6.73 -5.46 -13.40
C ARG A 244 6.23 -6.67 -14.20
N PHE A 245 5.86 -7.75 -13.51
CA PHE A 245 5.28 -8.93 -14.14
C PHE A 245 3.93 -8.63 -14.81
N ARG A 246 3.08 -7.80 -14.19
CA ARG A 246 1.86 -7.26 -14.81
C ARG A 246 2.13 -6.51 -16.10
N ALA A 247 3.09 -5.59 -16.09
CA ALA A 247 3.44 -4.83 -17.29
C ALA A 247 3.92 -5.75 -18.43
N LEU A 248 4.67 -6.80 -18.10
CA LEU A 248 5.14 -7.83 -19.04
C LEU A 248 4.00 -8.68 -19.62
N ILE A 249 3.02 -9.07 -18.81
CA ILE A 249 1.84 -9.80 -19.30
C ILE A 249 1.02 -8.89 -20.23
N PHE A 250 0.78 -7.63 -19.86
CA PHE A 250 0.03 -6.71 -20.70
C PHE A 250 0.74 -6.41 -22.02
N SER A 251 2.06 -6.23 -22.01
CA SER A 251 2.82 -6.03 -23.25
C SER A 251 2.83 -7.29 -24.12
N GLY A 252 2.92 -8.48 -23.52
CA GLY A 252 2.83 -9.75 -24.24
C GLY A 252 1.45 -9.97 -24.88
N LEU A 253 0.37 -9.69 -24.14
CA LEU A 253 -1.00 -9.75 -24.66
C LEU A 253 -1.24 -8.75 -25.79
N GLY A 254 -0.77 -7.51 -25.62
CA GLY A 254 -0.84 -6.49 -26.67
C GLY A 254 -0.08 -6.90 -27.93
N ALA A 255 1.09 -7.54 -27.78
CA ALA A 255 1.87 -8.06 -28.90
C ALA A 255 1.15 -9.19 -29.65
N ILE A 256 0.49 -10.11 -28.94
CA ILE A 256 -0.30 -11.19 -29.57
C ILE A 256 -1.46 -10.59 -30.36
N VAL A 257 -2.23 -9.66 -29.78
CA VAL A 257 -3.35 -9.01 -30.47
C VAL A 257 -2.87 -8.23 -31.69
N ALA A 258 -1.78 -7.46 -31.56
CA ALA A 258 -1.18 -6.75 -32.68
C ALA A 258 -0.72 -7.70 -33.80
N GLY A 259 -0.14 -8.85 -33.45
CA GLY A 259 0.26 -9.88 -34.42
C GLY A 259 -0.92 -10.49 -35.17
N ILE A 260 -2.04 -10.76 -34.48
CA ILE A 260 -3.28 -11.24 -35.11
C ILE A 260 -3.82 -10.20 -36.09
N ILE A 261 -3.91 -8.92 -35.67
CA ILE A 261 -4.38 -7.83 -36.53
C ILE A 261 -3.48 -7.68 -37.76
N ALA A 262 -2.16 -7.68 -37.57
CA ALA A 262 -1.20 -7.55 -38.68
C ALA A 262 -1.34 -8.72 -39.69
N THR A 263 -1.54 -9.94 -39.19
CA THR A 263 -1.74 -11.13 -40.04
C THR A 263 -3.04 -11.03 -40.83
N ALA A 264 -4.12 -10.55 -40.21
CA ALA A 264 -5.40 -10.35 -40.87
C ALA A 264 -5.34 -9.27 -41.96
N VAL A 265 -4.65 -8.16 -41.69
CA VAL A 265 -4.43 -7.08 -42.68
C VAL A 265 -3.60 -7.59 -43.86
N TYR A 266 -2.53 -8.36 -43.60
CA TYR A 266 -1.70 -8.94 -44.65
C TYR A 266 -2.49 -9.92 -45.52
N ALA A 267 -3.31 -10.78 -44.91
CA ALA A 267 -4.17 -11.72 -45.63
C ALA A 267 -5.23 -11.01 -46.49
N ALA A 268 -5.71 -9.82 -46.08
CA ALA A 268 -6.66 -9.02 -46.85
C ALA A 268 -6.01 -8.24 -48.02
N MET A 269 -4.68 -8.10 -48.03
CA MET A 269 -3.93 -7.45 -49.11
C MET A 269 -3.49 -8.44 -50.21
N LEU A 270 -3.55 -9.74 -49.92
CA LEU A 270 -3.28 -10.84 -50.86
C LEU A 270 -4.56 -11.24 -51.60
#